data_AF-A0A919GAB5-F1
#
_entry.id   AF-A0A919GAB5-F1
#
_cell.length_a   1.000
_cell.length_b   1.000
_cell.length_c   1.000
_cell.angle_alpha   90.00
_cell.angle_beta   90.00
_cell.angle_gamma   90.00
#
_symmetry.space_group_name_H-M   'P 1'
#
loop_
_entity.id
_entity.type
_entity.pdbx_description
1 polymer ?
#
loop_
_entity_poly.entity_id
_entity_poly.type
_entity_poly.pdbx_seq_one_letter_code
_entity_poly.pdbx_strand_id
1 'polypeptide(L)'
;MSRNDLERSRALSRRTFLGGAAAVPLLAWGAPTVASLAAGGTATAAEAAPLVASHPSALHTAGELSTAAGRVSARSQPWIGGWDRLVANGRSQSTWTPRPLQDVIRGGDGSNYPQMMYDIHAAYQNALRWRLTGSAAHGDTAVNILNAWSGTLRSIGGNADRFLASGIYGYEFANAGELVRDHPRFNRTRFRDMLLGIFHPMCEHFLNNHNGAVITNYWANWDLCNMAAILAIGIFADRDDLVDRAVGYFRTGAGNGSIDHAIPYVYDDLGLAQWQEAGRDQGHTVMGIGMMATFCEMAWHQGIDLYAHGGNRFLKAAEYVARYNLGLEVPFTDYTWQSGPSSTAPHAGWQTHTEVSSAGRGHVRPVWDTVLGHYEGRRGLSAPWVRQMAESVRPEGGGGDYGSTSGGYDQLGFTTLMFAPAQRAAVRLQSYNFPDRYVRHASYVGRLDANVSPAEDAQFHIRRGLASPGSVSFESVNLPGYFLRHWDYAIRLEQYDNTATFRGDATFAQQTSTVGSGYARFRSHNFPDRYLRHQNNLLRIDPLDSDLANQDAAFRIL
;
A
#
# COMPACT_ATOMS: atom_id res chain seq x y z
N MET A 1 -15.99 28.50 -40.37
CA MET A 1 -15.76 27.15 -39.79
C MET A 1 -17.05 26.71 -39.12
N SER A 2 -17.53 25.51 -39.45
CA SER A 2 -18.87 25.05 -39.10
C SER A 2 -18.90 24.43 -37.69
N ARG A 3 -20.12 24.28 -37.17
CA ARG A 3 -20.52 23.78 -35.85
C ARG A 3 -20.00 22.38 -35.45
N ASN A 4 -19.16 21.74 -36.28
CA ASN A 4 -18.64 20.38 -36.09
C ASN A 4 -17.25 20.32 -35.42
N ASP A 5 -16.58 21.45 -35.20
CA ASP A 5 -15.25 21.48 -34.57
C ASP A 5 -15.29 21.55 -33.02
N LEU A 6 -16.48 21.71 -32.43
CA LEU A 6 -16.68 21.79 -30.97
C LEU A 6 -16.94 20.44 -30.29
N GLU A 7 -17.15 19.35 -31.04
CA GLU A 7 -17.36 18.00 -30.46
C GLU A 7 -16.09 17.14 -30.40
N ARG A 8 -14.99 17.56 -31.03
CA ARG A 8 -13.72 16.79 -31.02
C ARG A 8 -12.79 17.08 -29.83
N SER A 9 -13.13 18.01 -28.94
CA SER A 9 -12.33 18.30 -27.74
C SER A 9 -12.84 17.65 -26.45
N ARG A 10 -13.83 16.75 -26.50
CA ARG A 10 -14.42 16.08 -25.32
C ARG A 10 -14.10 14.59 -25.17
N ALA A 11 -13.04 14.11 -25.80
CA ALA A 11 -12.60 12.71 -25.69
C ALA A 11 -11.10 12.58 -25.42
N LEU A 12 -10.61 13.19 -24.33
CA LEU A 12 -9.37 12.74 -23.68
C LEU A 12 -9.76 11.74 -22.58
N SER A 13 -10.18 10.56 -23.03
CA SER A 13 -10.33 9.38 -22.16
C SER A 13 -8.96 8.96 -21.64
N ARG A 14 -8.94 8.51 -20.37
CA ARG A 14 -7.82 8.05 -19.54
C ARG A 14 -6.97 6.95 -20.20
N ARG A 15 -6.19 7.30 -21.23
CA ARG A 15 -5.29 6.35 -21.93
C ARG A 15 -3.80 6.68 -21.81
N THR A 16 -3.41 7.66 -21.00
CA THR A 16 -1.99 8.07 -20.89
C THR A 16 -1.39 7.87 -19.51
N PHE A 17 -1.81 6.84 -18.79
CA PHE A 17 -1.07 6.32 -17.64
C PHE A 17 -0.99 4.80 -17.76
N LEU A 18 -0.18 4.34 -18.72
CA LEU A 18 0.42 3.01 -18.82
C LEU A 18 1.10 2.93 -20.20
N GLY A 19 2.34 3.41 -20.29
CA GLY A 19 3.13 3.30 -21.52
C GLY A 19 4.44 4.07 -21.47
N GLY A 20 5.53 3.34 -21.30
CA GLY A 20 6.82 3.57 -21.98
C GLY A 20 7.59 4.86 -21.73
N ALA A 21 8.79 4.72 -21.18
CA ALA A 21 9.87 5.70 -21.28
C ALA A 21 10.22 6.00 -22.75
N ALA A 22 10.30 7.28 -23.13
CA ALA A 22 11.19 7.77 -24.18
C ALA A 22 11.30 9.31 -24.20
N ALA A 23 12.55 9.78 -24.15
CA ALA A 23 13.15 10.98 -24.76
C ALA A 23 12.50 12.37 -24.57
N VAL A 24 13.26 13.22 -23.87
CA VAL A 24 13.20 14.70 -23.88
C VAL A 24 13.79 15.22 -25.21
N PRO A 25 13.32 16.40 -25.69
CA PRO A 25 14.29 17.48 -25.87
C PRO A 25 13.84 18.79 -25.22
N LEU A 26 14.84 19.44 -24.60
CA LEU A 26 14.82 20.77 -24.02
C LEU A 26 14.48 21.84 -25.06
N LEU A 27 13.68 22.85 -24.69
CA LEU A 27 13.75 24.18 -25.29
C LEU A 27 13.46 25.28 -24.25
N ALA A 28 14.49 26.10 -24.05
CA ALA A 28 14.60 27.53 -23.73
C ALA A 28 13.59 28.25 -22.80
N TRP A 29 14.18 28.98 -21.85
CA TRP A 29 13.57 29.99 -20.98
C TRP A 29 12.95 31.17 -21.73
N GLY A 30 11.73 31.54 -21.34
CA GLY A 30 11.14 32.86 -21.52
C GLY A 30 10.29 33.18 -20.28
N ALA A 31 10.59 34.30 -19.61
CA ALA A 31 9.89 34.74 -18.40
C ALA A 31 8.40 35.03 -18.67
N PRO A 32 7.47 34.70 -17.75
CA PRO A 32 6.08 35.10 -17.92
C PRO A 32 5.84 36.48 -17.30
N THR A 33 5.31 37.39 -18.10
CA THR A 33 4.58 38.58 -17.64
C THR A 33 3.30 38.13 -16.93
N VAL A 34 3.11 38.58 -15.69
CA VAL A 34 1.93 38.30 -14.88
C VAL A 34 0.76 39.15 -15.40
N ALA A 35 -0.18 38.52 -16.10
CA ALA A 35 -1.49 39.10 -16.38
C ALA A 35 -2.52 38.38 -15.49
N SER A 36 -3.00 39.07 -14.47
CA SER A 36 -4.08 38.65 -13.58
C SER A 36 -5.43 38.73 -14.31
N LEU A 37 -5.94 37.58 -14.74
CA LEU A 37 -7.34 37.43 -15.13
C LEU A 37 -8.06 36.66 -14.02
N ALA A 38 -8.75 37.43 -13.17
CA ALA A 38 -9.73 36.91 -12.24
C ALA A 38 -10.96 36.44 -13.04
N ALA A 39 -11.07 35.13 -13.25
CA ALA A 39 -12.29 34.49 -13.72
C ALA A 39 -12.92 33.74 -12.56
N GLY A 40 -13.93 34.35 -11.94
CA GLY A 40 -14.86 33.68 -11.05
C GLY A 40 -15.68 32.67 -11.84
N GLY A 41 -15.22 31.42 -11.87
CA GLY A 41 -15.98 30.27 -12.33
C GLY A 41 -16.47 29.49 -11.12
N THR A 42 -17.77 29.44 -10.90
CA THR A 42 -18.40 28.47 -10.00
C THR A 42 -17.98 27.07 -10.48
N ALA A 43 -17.19 26.37 -9.67
CA ALA A 43 -16.82 24.98 -9.94
C ALA A 43 -18.09 24.12 -9.92
N THR A 44 -18.65 23.86 -11.09
CA THR A 44 -19.60 22.76 -11.27
C THR A 44 -18.85 21.49 -10.88
N ALA A 45 -19.41 20.73 -9.93
CA ALA A 45 -18.86 19.42 -9.54
C ALA A 45 -18.55 18.62 -10.81
N ALA A 46 -17.28 18.27 -10.99
CA ALA A 46 -16.86 17.46 -12.12
C ALA A 46 -17.67 16.14 -12.06
N GLU A 47 -18.35 15.81 -13.16
CA GLU A 47 -19.04 14.53 -13.32
C GLU A 47 -18.03 13.41 -13.03
N ALA A 48 -18.41 12.47 -12.17
CA ALA A 48 -17.54 11.38 -11.76
C ALA A 48 -17.09 10.57 -12.99
N ALA A 49 -15.82 10.21 -13.03
CA ALA A 49 -15.28 9.47 -14.15
C ALA A 49 -15.82 8.02 -14.14
N PRO A 50 -16.21 7.46 -15.29
CA PRO A 50 -16.80 6.13 -15.35
C PRO A 50 -15.82 5.04 -14.92
N LEU A 51 -16.35 3.90 -14.44
CA LEU A 51 -15.56 2.76 -13.99
C LEU A 51 -14.62 2.20 -15.07
N VAL A 52 -13.55 1.56 -14.61
CA VAL A 52 -12.63 0.83 -15.50
C VAL A 52 -13.29 -0.48 -15.92
N ALA A 53 -13.71 -0.55 -17.19
CA ALA A 53 -14.47 -1.67 -17.74
C ALA A 53 -13.68 -2.99 -17.94
N SER A 54 -12.38 -3.03 -17.64
CA SER A 54 -11.57 -4.25 -17.76
C SER A 54 -11.55 -5.02 -16.44
N HIS A 55 -12.14 -6.21 -16.40
CA HIS A 55 -12.13 -7.07 -15.22
C HIS A 55 -11.10 -8.20 -15.31
N PRO A 56 -10.56 -8.69 -14.17
CA PRO A 56 -10.81 -8.18 -12.82
C PRO A 56 -10.18 -6.79 -12.60
N SER A 57 -10.86 -5.93 -11.84
CA SER A 57 -10.37 -4.57 -11.49
C SER A 57 -10.65 -4.16 -10.05
N ALA A 58 -11.03 -5.10 -9.18
CA ALA A 58 -11.10 -4.85 -7.75
C ALA A 58 -9.69 -4.97 -7.12
N LEU A 59 -9.44 -5.94 -6.25
CA LEU A 59 -8.14 -6.08 -5.58
C LEU A 59 -7.01 -6.50 -6.51
N HIS A 60 -7.32 -7.21 -7.60
CA HIS A 60 -6.34 -7.70 -8.58
C HIS A 60 -6.71 -7.30 -9.99
N THR A 61 -5.70 -7.02 -10.80
CA THR A 61 -5.84 -6.85 -12.25
C THR A 61 -5.34 -8.06 -13.04
N ALA A 62 -5.78 -8.18 -14.30
CA ALA A 62 -5.26 -9.22 -15.21
C ALA A 62 -3.73 -9.14 -15.40
N GLY A 63 -3.17 -7.92 -15.42
CA GLY A 63 -1.72 -7.70 -15.55
C GLY A 63 -0.93 -8.15 -14.33
N GLU A 64 -1.45 -7.90 -13.12
CA GLU A 64 -0.83 -8.37 -11.87
C GLU A 64 -0.89 -9.89 -11.74
N LEU A 65 -2.02 -10.51 -12.09
CA LEU A 65 -2.16 -11.96 -12.11
C LEU A 65 -1.17 -12.60 -13.10
N SER A 66 -1.01 -12.02 -14.30
CA SER A 66 -0.02 -12.48 -15.28
C SER A 66 1.42 -12.31 -14.76
N THR A 67 1.71 -11.19 -14.09
CA THR A 67 3.02 -10.93 -13.48
C THR A 67 3.32 -11.96 -12.39
N ALA A 68 2.39 -12.19 -11.47
CA ALA A 68 2.52 -13.19 -10.40
C ALA A 68 2.71 -14.60 -10.99
N ALA A 69 1.94 -14.98 -12.01
CA ALA A 69 2.08 -16.27 -12.69
C ALA A 69 3.50 -16.43 -13.28
N GLY A 70 4.01 -15.41 -13.96
CA GLY A 70 5.38 -15.40 -14.48
C GLY A 70 6.44 -15.54 -13.39
N ARG A 71 6.28 -14.84 -12.26
CA ARG A 71 7.18 -14.95 -11.10
C ARG A 71 7.17 -16.35 -10.48
N VAL A 72 5.99 -16.97 -10.37
CA VAL A 72 5.84 -18.33 -9.88
C VAL A 72 6.48 -19.34 -10.84
N SER A 73 6.22 -19.25 -12.14
CA SER A 73 6.86 -20.11 -13.15
C SER A 73 8.37 -19.97 -13.15
N ALA A 74 8.89 -18.75 -12.96
CA ALA A 74 10.32 -18.49 -12.82
C ALA A 74 10.89 -18.83 -11.43
N ARG A 75 10.06 -19.32 -10.50
CA ARG A 75 10.41 -19.61 -9.10
C ARG A 75 11.13 -18.44 -8.40
N SER A 76 10.73 -17.21 -8.73
CA SER A 76 11.37 -16.00 -8.21
C SER A 76 10.97 -15.71 -6.76
N GLN A 77 11.95 -15.41 -5.90
CA GLN A 77 11.69 -14.88 -4.56
C GLN A 77 11.33 -13.38 -4.60
N PRO A 78 10.45 -12.89 -3.70
CA PRO A 78 9.78 -13.63 -2.63
C PRO A 78 8.49 -14.37 -3.05
N TRP A 79 7.99 -14.16 -4.28
CA TRP A 79 6.69 -14.67 -4.74
C TRP A 79 6.52 -16.18 -4.66
N ILE A 80 7.57 -16.95 -4.98
CA ILE A 80 7.49 -18.41 -4.90
C ILE A 80 7.23 -18.89 -3.47
N GLY A 81 7.74 -18.20 -2.45
CA GLY A 81 7.42 -18.50 -1.06
C GLY A 81 5.94 -18.30 -0.73
N GLY A 82 5.32 -17.23 -1.24
CA GLY A 82 3.88 -17.00 -1.11
C GLY A 82 3.04 -18.03 -1.88
N TRP A 83 3.52 -18.46 -3.05
CA TRP A 83 2.89 -19.55 -3.80
C TRP A 83 2.94 -20.88 -3.05
N ASP A 84 4.09 -21.23 -2.46
CA ASP A 84 4.24 -22.45 -1.69
C ASP A 84 3.32 -22.45 -0.46
N ARG A 85 3.14 -21.29 0.20
CA ARG A 85 2.12 -21.10 1.26
C ARG A 85 0.70 -21.34 0.75
N LEU A 86 0.34 -20.77 -0.40
CA LEU A 86 -0.97 -20.97 -1.02
C LEU A 86 -1.22 -22.46 -1.30
N VAL A 87 -0.29 -23.16 -1.95
CA VAL A 87 -0.46 -24.58 -2.30
C VAL A 87 -0.58 -25.47 -1.04
N ALA A 88 0.16 -25.15 0.02
CA ALA A 88 0.12 -25.90 1.27
C ALA A 88 -1.16 -25.67 2.09
N ASN A 89 -1.89 -24.57 1.87
CA ASN A 89 -3.07 -24.25 2.66
C ASN A 89 -4.23 -25.21 2.34
N GLY A 90 -4.85 -25.78 3.38
CA GLY A 90 -5.97 -26.73 3.24
C GLY A 90 -7.22 -26.14 2.55
N ARG A 91 -7.39 -24.81 2.58
CA ARG A 91 -8.47 -24.10 1.88
C ARG A 91 -8.21 -23.92 0.38
N SER A 92 -6.97 -24.08 -0.05
CA SER A 92 -6.55 -23.98 -1.45
C SER A 92 -6.68 -25.29 -2.24
N GLN A 93 -7.30 -26.32 -1.65
CA GLN A 93 -7.46 -27.62 -2.30
C GLN A 93 -8.72 -27.64 -3.17
N SER A 94 -8.61 -28.20 -4.38
CA SER A 94 -9.74 -28.34 -5.31
C SER A 94 -10.80 -29.33 -4.80
N THR A 95 -10.48 -30.13 -3.80
CA THR A 95 -11.40 -31.05 -3.12
C THR A 95 -12.27 -30.39 -2.06
N TRP A 96 -12.12 -29.07 -1.83
CA TRP A 96 -12.95 -28.34 -0.86
C TRP A 96 -14.43 -28.43 -1.22
N THR A 97 -15.26 -28.76 -0.23
CA THR A 97 -16.71 -28.82 -0.36
C THR A 97 -17.36 -27.71 0.48
N PRO A 98 -18.08 -26.74 -0.13
CA PRO A 98 -18.71 -25.65 0.60
C PRO A 98 -19.84 -26.16 1.51
N ARG A 99 -20.08 -25.45 2.61
CA ARG A 99 -21.23 -25.67 3.50
C ARG A 99 -21.96 -24.35 3.73
N PRO A 100 -22.72 -23.87 2.72
CA PRO A 100 -23.37 -22.58 2.82
C PRO A 100 -24.46 -22.58 3.88
N LEU A 101 -24.62 -21.43 4.55
CA LEU A 101 -25.65 -21.21 5.56
C LEU A 101 -26.72 -20.29 4.99
N GLN A 102 -27.99 -20.58 5.34
CA GLN A 102 -29.11 -19.71 4.97
C GLN A 102 -29.06 -18.40 5.77
N ASP A 103 -28.83 -18.50 7.08
CA ASP A 103 -28.78 -17.36 7.99
C ASP A 103 -27.44 -17.35 8.70
N VAL A 104 -26.71 -16.25 8.55
CA VAL A 104 -25.40 -16.06 9.19
C VAL A 104 -25.52 -15.11 10.35
N ILE A 105 -25.14 -15.57 11.54
CA ILE A 105 -25.17 -14.82 12.79
C ILE A 105 -23.73 -14.56 13.22
N ARG A 106 -23.39 -13.28 13.42
CA ARG A 106 -22.13 -12.86 14.04
C ARG A 106 -22.41 -12.05 15.30
N GLY A 107 -21.92 -12.57 16.42
CA GLY A 107 -22.05 -12.00 17.75
C GLY A 107 -23.38 -12.35 18.42
N GLY A 108 -23.34 -12.59 19.74
CA GLY A 108 -24.47 -13.07 20.53
C GLY A 108 -24.75 -14.57 20.37
N ASP A 109 -25.90 -14.99 20.91
CA ASP A 109 -26.35 -16.39 20.89
C ASP A 109 -26.55 -16.90 19.45
N GLY A 110 -26.14 -18.14 19.20
CA GLY A 110 -26.29 -18.78 17.88
C GLY A 110 -25.28 -18.33 16.82
N SER A 111 -24.20 -17.64 17.19
CA SER A 111 -23.12 -17.26 16.28
C SER A 111 -22.59 -18.45 15.46
N ASN A 112 -22.67 -18.35 14.13
CA ASN A 112 -22.32 -19.42 13.18
C ASN A 112 -21.45 -18.94 11.99
N TYR A 113 -21.07 -17.65 11.99
CA TYR A 113 -20.33 -16.99 10.91
C TYR A 113 -19.00 -17.64 10.47
N PRO A 114 -18.22 -18.39 11.28
CA PRO A 114 -16.93 -18.91 10.83
C PRO A 114 -17.04 -19.80 9.60
N GLN A 115 -18.17 -20.47 9.39
CA GLN A 115 -18.38 -21.29 8.20
C GLN A 115 -18.34 -20.46 6.90
N MET A 116 -18.92 -19.25 6.91
CA MET A 116 -18.89 -18.35 5.74
C MET A 116 -17.48 -17.88 5.43
N MET A 117 -16.78 -17.44 6.47
CA MET A 117 -15.38 -17.02 6.41
C MET A 117 -14.48 -18.10 5.82
N TYR A 118 -14.61 -19.36 6.25
CA TYR A 118 -13.80 -20.46 5.72
C TYR A 118 -14.04 -20.71 4.22
N ASP A 119 -15.31 -20.69 3.80
CA ASP A 119 -15.67 -20.94 2.41
C ASP A 119 -15.27 -19.78 1.49
N ILE A 120 -15.42 -18.53 1.92
CA ILE A 120 -14.96 -17.35 1.15
C ILE A 120 -13.46 -17.46 0.85
N HIS A 121 -12.67 -17.76 1.89
CA HIS A 121 -11.22 -17.88 1.74
C HIS A 121 -10.84 -19.08 0.87
N ALA A 122 -11.56 -20.20 0.96
CA ALA A 122 -11.38 -21.31 0.04
C ALA A 122 -11.71 -20.93 -1.41
N ALA A 123 -12.76 -20.13 -1.65
CA ALA A 123 -13.10 -19.64 -2.97
C ALA A 123 -12.01 -18.73 -3.55
N TYR A 124 -11.58 -17.71 -2.78
CA TYR A 124 -10.52 -16.79 -3.20
C TYR A 124 -9.20 -17.51 -3.50
N GLN A 125 -8.78 -18.41 -2.61
CA GLN A 125 -7.54 -19.16 -2.75
C GLN A 125 -7.55 -20.09 -3.97
N ASN A 126 -8.65 -20.83 -4.18
CA ASN A 126 -8.81 -21.65 -5.38
C ASN A 126 -8.87 -20.77 -6.65
N ALA A 127 -9.50 -19.59 -6.60
CA ALA A 127 -9.50 -18.66 -7.72
C ALA A 127 -8.09 -18.14 -8.05
N LEU A 128 -7.25 -17.84 -7.07
CA LEU A 128 -5.84 -17.52 -7.30
C LEU A 128 -5.09 -18.67 -7.95
N ARG A 129 -5.25 -19.91 -7.44
CA ARG A 129 -4.63 -21.09 -8.07
C ARG A 129 -5.07 -21.27 -9.52
N TRP A 130 -6.34 -21.03 -9.82
CA TRP A 130 -6.85 -21.06 -11.18
C TRP A 130 -6.19 -19.99 -12.05
N ARG A 131 -6.19 -18.73 -11.61
CA ARG A 131 -5.62 -17.62 -12.40
C ARG A 131 -4.12 -17.75 -12.65
N LEU A 132 -3.37 -18.29 -11.69
CA LEU A 132 -1.91 -18.40 -11.78
C LEU A 132 -1.44 -19.65 -12.54
N THR A 133 -2.28 -20.67 -12.71
CA THR A 133 -1.87 -21.95 -13.33
C THR A 133 -2.74 -22.41 -14.51
N GLY A 134 -3.93 -21.83 -14.68
CA GLY A 134 -4.94 -22.31 -15.62
C GLY A 134 -5.66 -23.60 -15.16
N SER A 135 -5.48 -24.05 -13.91
CA SER A 135 -6.09 -25.30 -13.43
C SER A 135 -7.62 -25.23 -13.34
N ALA A 136 -8.30 -25.93 -14.26
CA ALA A 136 -9.76 -26.00 -14.31
C ALA A 136 -10.37 -26.50 -13.00
N ALA A 137 -9.75 -27.49 -12.34
CA ALA A 137 -10.25 -28.03 -11.07
C ALA A 137 -10.35 -26.95 -9.98
N HIS A 138 -9.37 -26.05 -9.88
CA HIS A 138 -9.42 -24.95 -8.91
C HIS A 138 -10.45 -23.89 -9.29
N GLY A 139 -10.55 -23.53 -10.58
CA GLY A 139 -11.57 -22.59 -11.05
C GLY A 139 -12.98 -23.12 -10.79
N ASP A 140 -13.18 -24.41 -11.04
CA ASP A 140 -14.42 -25.12 -10.81
C ASP A 140 -14.81 -25.14 -9.33
N THR A 141 -13.86 -25.38 -8.43
CA THR A 141 -14.08 -25.36 -6.98
C THR A 141 -14.44 -23.97 -6.47
N ALA A 142 -13.72 -22.92 -6.90
CA ALA A 142 -14.04 -21.55 -6.53
C ALA A 142 -15.47 -21.17 -6.95
N VAL A 143 -15.85 -21.47 -8.19
CA VAL A 143 -17.20 -21.23 -8.70
C VAL A 143 -18.26 -22.04 -7.97
N ASN A 144 -17.99 -23.31 -7.65
CA ASN A 144 -18.92 -24.15 -6.89
C ASN A 144 -19.22 -23.53 -5.51
N ILE A 145 -18.21 -22.99 -4.82
CA ILE A 145 -18.39 -22.33 -3.52
C ILE A 145 -19.24 -21.06 -3.66
N LEU A 146 -18.90 -20.16 -4.59
CA LEU A 146 -19.61 -18.89 -4.76
C LEU A 146 -21.05 -19.09 -5.25
N ASN A 147 -21.27 -20.10 -6.10
CA ASN A 147 -22.61 -20.50 -6.51
C ASN A 147 -23.40 -21.11 -5.34
N ALA A 148 -22.78 -21.92 -4.48
CA ALA A 148 -23.45 -22.50 -3.32
C ALA A 148 -23.93 -21.41 -2.35
N TRP A 149 -23.08 -20.43 -2.03
CA TRP A 149 -23.44 -19.32 -1.15
C TRP A 149 -24.51 -18.40 -1.75
N SER A 150 -24.37 -17.98 -3.01
CA SER A 150 -25.41 -17.18 -3.68
C SER A 150 -26.73 -17.90 -3.88
N GLY A 151 -26.75 -19.23 -3.87
CA GLY A 151 -27.97 -20.03 -3.90
C GLY A 151 -28.68 -20.13 -2.55
N THR A 152 -27.96 -19.99 -1.44
CA THR A 152 -28.44 -20.39 -0.10
C THR A 152 -28.57 -19.23 0.88
N LEU A 153 -27.64 -18.28 0.91
CA LEU A 153 -27.65 -17.18 1.88
C LEU A 153 -28.90 -16.31 1.71
N ARG A 154 -29.53 -15.94 2.83
CA ARG A 154 -30.74 -15.11 2.90
C ARG A 154 -30.59 -13.95 3.87
N SER A 155 -29.86 -14.12 4.98
CA SER A 155 -29.71 -13.06 5.97
C SER A 155 -28.35 -13.06 6.67
N ILE A 156 -27.97 -11.86 7.13
CA ILE A 156 -26.89 -11.63 8.08
C ILE A 156 -27.52 -10.98 9.32
N GLY A 157 -27.22 -11.52 10.50
CA GLY A 157 -27.79 -11.09 11.76
C GLY A 157 -26.80 -11.22 12.92
N GLY A 158 -27.32 -11.11 14.14
CA GLY A 158 -26.53 -11.06 15.38
C GLY A 158 -26.54 -9.68 16.02
N ASN A 159 -25.61 -9.45 16.95
CA ASN A 159 -25.47 -8.16 17.63
C ASN A 159 -24.82 -7.12 16.68
N ALA A 160 -24.15 -6.09 17.20
CA ALA A 160 -23.44 -5.12 16.37
C ALA A 160 -22.47 -5.77 15.36
N ASP A 161 -21.84 -6.90 15.71
CA ASP A 161 -20.84 -7.56 14.87
C ASP A 161 -21.39 -8.04 13.51
N ARG A 162 -22.72 -8.06 13.30
CA ARG A 162 -23.32 -8.25 11.99
C ARG A 162 -22.80 -7.25 10.94
N PHE A 163 -22.44 -6.02 11.35
CA PHE A 163 -21.84 -5.03 10.47
C PHE A 163 -20.38 -5.34 10.11
N LEU A 164 -19.64 -6.02 11.00
CA LEU A 164 -18.35 -6.60 10.65
C LEU A 164 -18.52 -7.77 9.69
N ALA A 165 -19.57 -8.58 9.87
CA ALA A 165 -19.89 -9.65 8.93
C ALA A 165 -20.24 -9.10 7.53
N SER A 166 -21.10 -8.08 7.42
CA SER A 166 -21.43 -7.48 6.13
C SER A 166 -20.21 -6.83 5.47
N GLY A 167 -19.45 -6.03 6.23
CA GLY A 167 -18.29 -5.32 5.70
C GLY A 167 -17.17 -6.26 5.25
N ILE A 168 -16.68 -7.11 6.16
CA ILE A 168 -15.54 -8.00 5.85
C ILE A 168 -15.95 -8.99 4.75
N TYR A 169 -17.00 -9.76 4.96
CA TYR A 169 -17.33 -10.84 4.05
C TYR A 169 -17.90 -10.35 2.70
N GLY A 170 -18.50 -9.16 2.69
CA GLY A 170 -18.99 -8.53 1.46
C GLY A 170 -17.86 -8.16 0.49
N TYR A 171 -16.79 -7.53 0.97
CA TYR A 171 -15.65 -7.20 0.12
C TYR A 171 -14.90 -8.45 -0.33
N GLU A 172 -14.75 -9.43 0.56
CA GLU A 172 -14.04 -10.67 0.25
C GLU A 172 -14.77 -11.51 -0.80
N PHE A 173 -16.11 -11.65 -0.68
CA PHE A 173 -16.92 -12.32 -1.70
C PHE A 173 -16.83 -11.61 -3.04
N ALA A 174 -16.96 -10.28 -3.08
CA ALA A 174 -16.87 -9.52 -4.32
C ALA A 174 -15.51 -9.72 -5.02
N ASN A 175 -14.41 -9.72 -4.26
CA ASN A 175 -13.07 -9.97 -4.80
C ASN A 175 -12.87 -11.40 -5.28
N ALA A 176 -13.38 -12.41 -4.56
CA ALA A 176 -13.38 -13.79 -5.03
C ALA A 176 -14.23 -13.95 -6.31
N GLY A 177 -15.37 -13.26 -6.39
CA GLY A 177 -16.25 -13.21 -7.56
C GLY A 177 -15.58 -12.58 -8.79
N GLU A 178 -14.83 -11.49 -8.62
CA GLU A 178 -14.07 -10.85 -9.70
C GLU A 178 -13.05 -11.82 -10.32
N LEU A 179 -12.36 -12.61 -9.48
CA LEU A 179 -11.40 -13.60 -9.95
C LEU A 179 -12.04 -14.78 -10.71
N VAL A 180 -13.36 -14.96 -10.67
CA VAL A 180 -14.08 -15.99 -11.44
C VAL A 180 -15.12 -15.43 -12.42
N ARG A 181 -15.10 -14.11 -12.66
CA ARG A 181 -16.14 -13.37 -13.39
C ARG A 181 -16.42 -13.90 -14.80
N ASP A 182 -15.39 -14.40 -15.46
CA ASP A 182 -15.37 -14.96 -16.83
C ASP A 182 -15.54 -16.49 -16.86
N HIS A 183 -15.67 -17.16 -15.72
CA HIS A 183 -15.84 -18.60 -15.67
C HIS A 183 -17.26 -18.98 -16.16
N PRO A 184 -17.41 -19.87 -17.17
CA PRO A 184 -18.71 -20.13 -17.81
C PRO A 184 -19.79 -20.67 -16.86
N ARG A 185 -19.39 -21.41 -15.81
CA ARG A 185 -20.31 -21.99 -14.82
C ARG A 185 -20.71 -21.01 -13.69
N PHE A 186 -20.16 -19.80 -13.67
CA PHE A 186 -20.45 -18.85 -12.59
C PHE A 186 -21.78 -18.15 -12.83
N ASN A 187 -22.72 -18.29 -11.88
CA ASN A 187 -23.99 -17.57 -11.93
C ASN A 187 -23.78 -16.14 -11.42
N ARG A 188 -23.17 -15.31 -12.28
CA ARG A 188 -22.78 -13.94 -11.96
C ARG A 188 -23.97 -13.07 -11.53
N THR A 189 -25.12 -13.21 -12.22
CA THR A 189 -26.32 -12.43 -11.90
C THR A 189 -26.80 -12.71 -10.48
N ARG A 190 -27.00 -13.99 -10.12
CA ARG A 190 -27.45 -14.34 -8.77
C ARG A 190 -26.44 -13.92 -7.70
N PHE A 191 -25.15 -14.08 -7.97
CA PHE A 191 -24.11 -13.66 -7.04
C PHE A 191 -24.09 -12.14 -6.83
N ARG A 192 -24.20 -11.36 -7.91
CA ARG A 192 -24.35 -9.90 -7.85
C ARG A 192 -25.58 -9.51 -7.02
N ASP A 193 -26.71 -10.17 -7.24
CA ASP A 193 -27.95 -9.85 -6.55
C ASP A 193 -27.87 -10.19 -5.04
N MET A 194 -27.13 -11.25 -4.66
CA MET A 194 -26.81 -11.53 -3.25
C MET A 194 -26.00 -10.38 -2.62
N LEU A 195 -24.95 -9.91 -3.29
CA LEU A 195 -24.11 -8.81 -2.79
C LEU A 195 -24.92 -7.52 -2.62
N LEU A 196 -25.69 -7.14 -3.63
CA LEU A 196 -26.51 -5.92 -3.62
C LEU A 196 -27.72 -6.02 -2.68
N GLY A 197 -28.29 -7.21 -2.50
CA GLY A 197 -29.51 -7.41 -1.71
C GLY A 197 -29.27 -7.66 -0.22
N ILE A 198 -28.15 -8.31 0.14
CA ILE A 198 -27.88 -8.74 1.52
C ILE A 198 -26.77 -7.92 2.17
N PHE A 199 -25.64 -7.71 1.46
CA PHE A 199 -24.46 -7.09 2.05
C PHE A 199 -24.51 -5.56 1.98
N HIS A 200 -24.75 -5.01 0.79
CA HIS A 200 -24.74 -3.57 0.55
C HIS A 200 -25.68 -2.76 1.47
N PRO A 201 -26.96 -3.13 1.67
CA PRO A 201 -27.88 -2.33 2.48
C PRO A 201 -27.45 -2.26 3.96
N MET A 202 -26.82 -3.32 4.47
CA MET A 202 -26.30 -3.35 5.83
C MET A 202 -25.08 -2.44 5.99
N CYS A 203 -24.19 -2.42 5.00
CA CYS A 203 -23.04 -1.52 4.97
C CYS A 203 -23.47 -0.05 4.91
N GLU A 204 -24.43 0.29 4.04
CA GLU A 204 -25.01 1.65 3.98
C GLU A 204 -25.67 2.04 5.31
N HIS A 205 -26.46 1.13 5.89
CA HIS A 205 -27.10 1.40 7.17
C HIS A 205 -26.07 1.71 8.27
N PHE A 206 -24.95 0.98 8.30
CA PHE A 206 -23.86 1.25 9.24
C PHE A 206 -23.25 2.63 9.02
N LEU A 207 -22.79 2.95 7.80
CA LEU A 207 -22.13 4.22 7.54
C LEU A 207 -23.06 5.44 7.76
N ASN A 208 -24.37 5.27 7.59
CA ASN A 208 -25.34 6.35 7.78
C ASN A 208 -25.80 6.51 9.23
N ASN A 209 -25.94 5.41 9.98
CA ASN A 209 -26.62 5.43 11.29
C ASN A 209 -25.74 4.94 12.44
N HIS A 210 -24.59 4.33 12.16
CA HIS A 210 -23.64 3.78 13.14
C HIS A 210 -24.36 2.93 14.20
N ASN A 211 -25.28 2.06 13.77
CA ASN A 211 -26.10 1.22 14.65
C ASN A 211 -26.81 1.99 15.79
N GLY A 212 -27.21 3.23 15.52
CA GLY A 212 -27.89 4.10 16.49
C GLY A 212 -26.97 4.62 17.61
N ALA A 213 -25.65 4.53 17.45
CA ALA A 213 -24.65 5.04 18.40
C ALA A 213 -24.17 6.44 18.02
N VAL A 214 -23.46 7.11 18.93
CA VAL A 214 -22.70 8.33 18.57
C VAL A 214 -21.64 7.99 17.52
N ILE A 215 -21.31 8.96 16.66
CA ILE A 215 -20.49 8.73 15.46
C ILE A 215 -19.11 8.14 15.78
N THR A 216 -18.51 8.53 16.92
CA THR A 216 -17.18 8.06 17.33
C THR A 216 -17.19 6.74 18.10
N ASN A 217 -18.35 6.12 18.31
CA ASN A 217 -18.49 4.91 19.13
C ASN A 217 -17.73 3.71 18.55
N TYR A 218 -17.74 3.57 17.23
CA TYR A 218 -17.11 2.46 16.53
C TYR A 218 -15.71 2.83 16.04
N TRP A 219 -14.76 1.89 16.18
CA TRP A 219 -13.38 2.06 15.74
C TRP A 219 -13.26 2.09 14.20
N ALA A 220 -12.17 2.65 13.69
CA ALA A 220 -11.93 2.82 12.26
C ALA A 220 -12.14 1.54 11.43
N ASN A 221 -11.74 0.37 11.93
CA ASN A 221 -11.91 -0.91 11.22
C ASN A 221 -13.38 -1.24 10.86
N TRP A 222 -14.36 -0.74 11.62
CA TRP A 222 -15.78 -0.97 11.36
C TRP A 222 -16.25 -0.22 10.12
N ASP A 223 -15.92 1.06 10.02
CA ASP A 223 -16.21 1.84 8.83
C ASP A 223 -15.44 1.31 7.64
N LEU A 224 -14.13 1.03 7.80
CA LEU A 224 -13.26 0.61 6.71
C LEU A 224 -13.73 -0.68 6.04
N CYS A 225 -14.18 -1.68 6.80
CA CYS A 225 -14.68 -2.92 6.19
C CYS A 225 -15.99 -2.70 5.44
N ASN A 226 -16.91 -1.87 5.96
CA ASN A 226 -18.16 -1.53 5.28
C ASN A 226 -17.92 -0.66 4.03
N MET A 227 -16.97 0.27 4.08
CA MET A 227 -16.51 1.03 2.92
C MET A 227 -15.90 0.10 1.85
N ALA A 228 -15.03 -0.83 2.25
CA ALA A 228 -14.42 -1.81 1.36
C ALA A 228 -15.47 -2.69 0.69
N ALA A 229 -16.51 -3.12 1.42
CA ALA A 229 -17.62 -3.86 0.83
C ALA A 229 -18.36 -3.03 -0.22
N ILE A 230 -18.76 -1.79 0.09
CA ILE A 230 -19.48 -0.94 -0.87
C ILE A 230 -18.64 -0.72 -2.13
N LEU A 231 -17.34 -0.43 -1.99
CA LEU A 231 -16.43 -0.26 -3.13
C LEU A 231 -16.31 -1.54 -3.96
N ALA A 232 -16.01 -2.68 -3.33
CA ALA A 232 -15.83 -3.95 -4.03
C ALA A 232 -17.11 -4.43 -4.72
N ILE A 233 -18.27 -4.26 -4.07
CA ILE A 233 -19.58 -4.58 -4.63
C ILE A 233 -19.89 -3.64 -5.81
N GLY A 234 -19.59 -2.35 -5.69
CA GLY A 234 -19.72 -1.38 -6.77
C GLY A 234 -18.92 -1.78 -8.01
N ILE A 235 -17.65 -2.15 -7.83
CA ILE A 235 -16.79 -2.63 -8.91
C ILE A 235 -17.34 -3.92 -9.53
N PHE A 236 -17.69 -4.92 -8.72
CA PHE A 236 -18.21 -6.20 -9.24
C PHE A 236 -19.55 -6.04 -9.98
N ALA A 237 -20.42 -5.16 -9.49
CA ALA A 237 -21.75 -4.93 -10.05
C ALA A 237 -21.79 -3.89 -11.17
N ASP A 238 -20.64 -3.31 -11.55
CA ASP A 238 -20.54 -2.21 -12.53
C ASP A 238 -21.42 -1.00 -12.14
N ARG A 239 -21.33 -0.59 -10.86
CA ARG A 239 -22.12 0.48 -10.24
C ARG A 239 -21.23 1.64 -9.79
N ASP A 240 -21.05 2.60 -10.70
CA ASP A 240 -20.25 3.82 -10.48
C ASP A 240 -20.70 4.59 -9.23
N ASP A 241 -22.01 4.66 -8.98
CA ASP A 241 -22.59 5.37 -7.84
C ASP A 241 -22.16 4.78 -6.48
N LEU A 242 -21.93 3.46 -6.40
CA LEU A 242 -21.43 2.82 -5.19
C LEU A 242 -19.94 3.07 -4.99
N VAL A 243 -19.17 3.11 -6.09
CA VAL A 243 -17.76 3.48 -6.04
C VAL A 243 -17.59 4.93 -5.58
N ASP A 244 -18.38 5.85 -6.13
CA ASP A 244 -18.41 7.25 -5.71
C ASP A 244 -18.85 7.40 -4.25
N ARG A 245 -19.88 6.66 -3.83
CA ARG A 245 -20.36 6.65 -2.43
C ARG A 245 -19.28 6.23 -1.45
N ALA A 246 -18.49 5.21 -1.78
CA ALA A 246 -17.40 4.73 -0.94
C ALA A 246 -16.21 5.71 -0.93
N VAL A 247 -15.79 6.20 -2.10
CA VAL A 247 -14.67 7.16 -2.24
C VAL A 247 -15.02 8.50 -1.60
N GLY A 248 -16.27 8.96 -1.72
CA GLY A 248 -16.76 10.15 -1.03
C GLY A 248 -16.66 10.02 0.48
N TYR A 249 -17.07 8.88 1.04
CA TYR A 249 -16.95 8.63 2.48
C TYR A 249 -15.49 8.56 2.95
N PHE A 250 -14.59 7.99 2.16
CA PHE A 250 -13.16 8.03 2.47
C PHE A 250 -12.66 9.47 2.67
N ARG A 251 -13.10 10.41 1.83
CA ARG A 251 -12.63 11.80 1.85
C ARG A 251 -13.29 12.63 2.95
N THR A 252 -14.60 12.48 3.15
CA THR A 252 -15.38 13.41 3.98
C THR A 252 -16.46 12.72 4.82
N GLY A 253 -16.38 11.41 5.01
CA GLY A 253 -17.28 10.66 5.88
C GLY A 253 -17.14 11.09 7.34
N ALA A 254 -18.26 11.09 8.07
CA ALA A 254 -18.30 11.56 9.45
C ALA A 254 -17.73 10.54 10.46
N GLY A 255 -17.69 9.25 10.11
CA GLY A 255 -17.19 8.19 10.98
C GLY A 255 -15.68 7.95 10.86
N ASN A 256 -15.19 7.07 11.73
CA ASN A 256 -13.76 6.86 11.94
C ASN A 256 -13.02 6.18 10.78
N GLY A 257 -13.71 5.74 9.72
CA GLY A 257 -13.06 5.18 8.52
C GLY A 257 -12.66 6.21 7.47
N SER A 258 -13.15 7.45 7.55
CA SER A 258 -12.67 8.52 6.66
C SER A 258 -11.23 8.87 7.02
N ILE A 259 -10.45 9.30 6.03
CA ILE A 259 -8.98 9.34 6.13
C ILE A 259 -8.47 10.26 7.25
N ASP A 260 -9.15 11.39 7.49
CA ASP A 260 -8.76 12.34 8.54
C ASP A 260 -9.19 11.87 9.94
N HIS A 261 -10.23 11.05 10.06
CA HIS A 261 -10.63 10.44 11.34
C HIS A 261 -9.87 9.15 11.65
N ALA A 262 -9.55 8.34 10.64
CA ALA A 262 -8.74 7.13 10.75
C ALA A 262 -7.27 7.45 11.10
N ILE A 263 -6.80 8.64 10.72
CA ILE A 263 -5.43 9.11 10.95
C ILE A 263 -5.48 10.53 11.54
N PRO A 264 -5.93 10.71 12.79
CA PRO A 264 -6.28 12.02 13.34
C PRO A 264 -5.08 12.97 13.49
N TYR A 265 -3.88 12.45 13.73
CA TYR A 265 -2.70 13.26 14.04
C TYR A 265 -1.54 12.96 13.10
N VAL A 266 -0.92 14.00 12.56
CA VAL A 266 0.24 13.90 11.66
C VAL A 266 1.44 14.56 12.33
N TYR A 267 2.54 13.84 12.41
CA TYR A 267 3.82 14.29 12.94
C TYR A 267 4.77 14.56 11.77
N ASP A 268 4.58 15.69 11.07
CA ASP A 268 5.25 15.96 9.79
C ASP A 268 6.78 15.95 9.88
N ASP A 269 7.35 16.46 10.97
CA ASP A 269 8.80 16.48 11.20
C ASP A 269 9.41 15.07 11.28
N LEU A 270 8.59 14.07 11.62
CA LEU A 270 8.98 12.67 11.74
C LEU A 270 8.48 11.82 10.56
N GLY A 271 7.62 12.37 9.69
CA GLY A 271 6.99 11.60 8.61
C GLY A 271 6.08 10.49 9.07
N LEU A 272 5.57 10.59 10.29
CA LEU A 272 4.70 9.60 10.91
C LEU A 272 3.30 10.18 11.10
N ALA A 273 2.30 9.31 11.21
CA ALA A 273 0.96 9.73 11.56
C ALA A 273 0.29 8.69 12.47
N GLN A 274 -0.41 9.13 13.51
CA GLN A 274 -1.04 8.24 14.47
C GLN A 274 -2.25 7.57 13.86
N TRP A 275 -2.29 6.24 13.91
CA TRP A 275 -3.48 5.48 13.58
C TRP A 275 -4.50 5.58 14.73
N GLN A 276 -5.78 5.77 14.40
CA GLN A 276 -6.87 5.97 15.35
C GLN A 276 -6.94 4.88 16.44
N GLU A 277 -6.70 3.63 16.08
CA GLU A 277 -6.76 2.48 17.02
C GLU A 277 -5.45 2.22 17.78
N ALA A 278 -4.40 3.03 17.58
CA ALA A 278 -3.06 2.76 18.14
C ALA A 278 -3.04 2.67 19.68
N GLY A 279 -3.93 3.40 20.36
CA GLY A 279 -4.08 3.35 21.82
C GLY A 279 -4.93 2.18 22.34
N ARG A 280 -5.59 1.42 21.45
CA ARG A 280 -6.46 0.28 21.81
C ARG A 280 -5.63 -1.00 21.94
N ASP A 281 -5.16 -1.52 20.81
CA ASP A 281 -4.27 -2.68 20.70
C ASP A 281 -3.69 -2.77 19.28
N GLN A 282 -2.57 -3.49 19.15
CA GLN A 282 -1.88 -3.60 17.86
C GLN A 282 -2.55 -4.58 16.89
N GLY A 283 -3.33 -5.55 17.38
CA GLY A 283 -4.05 -6.48 16.52
C GLY A 283 -5.06 -5.78 15.61
N HIS A 284 -5.81 -4.82 16.16
CA HIS A 284 -6.75 -3.98 15.40
C HIS A 284 -6.07 -2.83 14.68
N THR A 285 -4.99 -2.27 15.23
CA THR A 285 -4.19 -1.26 14.54
C THR A 285 -3.66 -1.79 13.22
N VAL A 286 -3.05 -2.98 13.21
CA VAL A 286 -2.53 -3.61 11.99
C VAL A 286 -3.68 -4.07 11.06
N MET A 287 -4.83 -4.49 11.60
CA MET A 287 -6.03 -4.76 10.80
C MET A 287 -6.48 -3.52 10.01
N GLY A 288 -6.49 -2.36 10.66
CA GLY A 288 -6.85 -1.08 10.06
C GLY A 288 -5.95 -0.69 8.89
N ILE A 289 -4.63 -0.87 9.04
CA ILE A 289 -3.67 -0.68 7.93
C ILE A 289 -3.98 -1.61 6.76
N GLY A 290 -4.29 -2.88 7.03
CA GLY A 290 -4.70 -3.83 5.99
C GLY A 290 -5.96 -3.42 5.25
N MET A 291 -7.01 -3.00 5.97
CA MET A 291 -8.27 -2.58 5.35
C MET A 291 -8.11 -1.30 4.53
N MET A 292 -7.36 -0.32 5.04
CA MET A 292 -7.07 0.91 4.31
C MET A 292 -6.25 0.64 3.05
N ALA A 293 -5.27 -0.26 3.12
CA ALA A 293 -4.52 -0.71 1.95
C ALA A 293 -5.42 -1.37 0.91
N THR A 294 -6.25 -2.33 1.31
CA THR A 294 -7.22 -2.99 0.41
C THR A 294 -8.16 -1.98 -0.25
N PHE A 295 -8.68 -1.01 0.50
CA PHE A 295 -9.56 0.03 -0.02
C PHE A 295 -8.84 0.92 -1.05
N CYS A 296 -7.65 1.41 -0.70
CA CYS A 296 -6.84 2.26 -1.59
C CYS A 296 -6.41 1.50 -2.85
N GLU A 297 -6.11 0.20 -2.74
CA GLU A 297 -5.73 -0.65 -3.87
C GLU A 297 -6.87 -0.85 -4.86
N MET A 298 -8.07 -1.20 -4.37
CA MET A 298 -9.25 -1.29 -5.22
C MET A 298 -9.56 0.04 -5.91
N ALA A 299 -9.45 1.16 -5.19
CA ALA A 299 -9.64 2.49 -5.78
C ALA A 299 -8.55 2.82 -6.82
N TRP A 300 -7.30 2.45 -6.57
CA TRP A 300 -6.19 2.63 -7.50
C TRP A 300 -6.43 1.91 -8.82
N HIS A 301 -6.95 0.69 -8.79
CA HIS A 301 -7.34 -0.07 -9.99
C HIS A 301 -8.51 0.54 -10.76
N GLN A 302 -9.31 1.41 -10.12
CA GLN A 302 -10.30 2.27 -10.78
C GLN A 302 -9.73 3.61 -11.25
N GLY A 303 -8.42 3.81 -11.14
CA GLY A 303 -7.72 5.05 -11.51
C GLY A 303 -7.92 6.19 -10.51
N ILE A 304 -8.23 5.87 -9.25
CA ILE A 304 -8.46 6.83 -8.17
C ILE A 304 -7.29 6.75 -7.18
N ASP A 305 -6.39 7.73 -7.22
CA ASP A 305 -5.22 7.78 -6.34
C ASP A 305 -5.58 8.27 -4.93
N LEU A 306 -6.06 7.34 -4.10
CA LEU A 306 -6.29 7.60 -2.67
C LEU A 306 -5.02 7.47 -1.82
N TYR A 307 -4.01 6.73 -2.30
CA TYR A 307 -2.72 6.62 -1.64
C TYR A 307 -1.99 7.97 -1.52
N ALA A 308 -2.14 8.86 -2.51
CA ALA A 308 -1.56 10.20 -2.46
C ALA A 308 -2.31 11.20 -1.56
N HIS A 309 -3.50 10.86 -1.07
CA HIS A 309 -4.35 11.78 -0.31
C HIS A 309 -3.66 12.31 0.95
N GLY A 310 -3.89 13.59 1.27
CA GLY A 310 -3.30 14.24 2.45
C GLY A 310 -1.77 14.24 2.46
N GLY A 311 -1.11 14.29 1.29
CA GLY A 311 0.36 14.24 1.21
C GLY A 311 0.94 12.88 1.60
N ASN A 312 0.31 11.80 1.10
CA ASN A 312 0.59 10.41 1.49
C ASN A 312 0.31 10.15 2.99
N ARG A 313 -0.80 10.67 3.52
CA ARG A 313 -1.18 10.52 4.94
C ARG A 313 -1.20 9.05 5.36
N PHE A 314 -1.66 8.17 4.48
CA PHE A 314 -1.68 6.73 4.75
C PHE A 314 -0.27 6.10 4.81
N LEU A 315 0.70 6.54 4.00
CA LEU A 315 2.09 6.08 4.13
C LEU A 315 2.65 6.41 5.51
N LYS A 316 2.43 7.66 5.97
CA LYS A 316 2.90 8.10 7.29
C LYS A 316 2.32 7.25 8.43
N ALA A 317 1.04 6.86 8.32
CA ALA A 317 0.41 5.97 9.29
C ALA A 317 0.91 4.53 9.20
N ALA A 318 1.13 4.00 7.99
CA ALA A 318 1.71 2.66 7.83
C ALA A 318 3.14 2.58 8.38
N GLU A 319 3.98 3.61 8.14
CA GLU A 319 5.32 3.73 8.72
C GLU A 319 5.27 3.83 10.25
N TYR A 320 4.32 4.60 10.81
CA TYR A 320 4.11 4.70 12.26
C TYR A 320 3.82 3.32 12.88
N VAL A 321 2.84 2.60 12.33
CA VAL A 321 2.41 1.30 12.86
C VAL A 321 3.49 0.25 12.68
N ALA A 322 4.17 0.22 11.52
CA ALA A 322 5.28 -0.68 11.27
C ALA A 322 6.42 -0.44 12.25
N ARG A 323 6.85 0.82 12.41
CA ARG A 323 7.93 1.21 13.31
C ARG A 323 7.64 0.79 14.75
N TYR A 324 6.42 0.99 15.23
CA TYR A 324 6.04 0.57 16.58
C TYR A 324 6.02 -0.95 16.75
N ASN A 325 5.49 -1.69 15.78
CA ASN A 325 5.45 -3.15 15.83
C ASN A 325 6.80 -3.83 15.62
N LEU A 326 7.80 -3.10 15.09
CA LEU A 326 9.20 -3.50 15.05
C LEU A 326 9.95 -3.26 16.37
N GLY A 327 9.25 -2.78 17.42
CA GLY A 327 9.83 -2.58 18.75
C GLY A 327 10.43 -1.19 18.99
N LEU A 328 10.18 -0.21 18.10
CA LEU A 328 10.68 1.15 18.23
C LEU A 328 9.60 2.12 18.76
N GLU A 329 9.99 3.19 19.44
CA GLU A 329 9.08 4.09 20.17
C GLU A 329 8.55 5.25 19.34
N VAL A 330 7.23 5.38 19.21
CA VAL A 330 6.54 6.40 18.38
C VAL A 330 5.89 7.48 19.26
N PRO A 331 5.74 8.73 18.77
CA PRO A 331 5.00 9.77 19.50
C PRO A 331 3.51 9.40 19.63
N PHE A 332 2.84 9.83 20.69
CA PHE A 332 1.40 9.65 20.83
C PHE A 332 0.75 10.94 21.32
N THR A 333 -0.33 11.34 20.66
CA THR A 333 -1.19 12.46 21.05
C THR A 333 -2.47 11.86 21.60
N ASP A 334 -2.90 12.35 22.77
CA ASP A 334 -4.12 11.90 23.43
C ASP A 334 -5.27 11.77 22.44
N TYR A 335 -5.89 10.59 22.43
CA TYR A 335 -7.02 10.29 21.56
C TYR A 335 -8.27 10.18 22.40
N THR A 336 -9.14 11.18 22.29
CA THR A 336 -10.39 11.30 23.04
C THR A 336 -11.58 11.03 22.12
N TRP A 337 -12.51 10.19 22.57
CA TRP A 337 -13.72 9.86 21.80
C TRP A 337 -14.94 9.69 22.72
N GLN A 338 -16.13 9.78 22.14
CA GLN A 338 -17.39 9.51 22.83
C GLN A 338 -17.91 8.11 22.45
N SER A 339 -18.50 7.41 23.40
CA SER A 339 -19.17 6.12 23.19
C SER A 339 -20.58 6.07 23.77
N GLY A 340 -21.38 5.14 23.29
CA GLY A 340 -22.77 4.92 23.70
C GLY A 340 -23.82 5.22 22.62
N PRO A 341 -25.12 5.10 22.96
CA PRO A 341 -26.22 5.40 22.05
C PRO A 341 -26.16 6.84 21.51
N SER A 342 -26.79 7.09 20.38
CA SER A 342 -26.91 8.44 19.79
C SER A 342 -27.61 9.46 20.70
N SER A 343 -28.33 8.99 21.72
CA SER A 343 -28.92 9.82 22.78
C SER A 343 -27.97 10.16 23.93
N THR A 344 -26.72 9.70 23.92
CA THR A 344 -25.71 10.04 24.93
C THR A 344 -25.47 11.56 24.94
N ALA A 345 -25.59 12.17 26.12
CA ALA A 345 -25.42 13.60 26.30
C ALA A 345 -23.99 14.07 25.93
N PRO A 346 -23.79 15.29 25.38
CA PRO A 346 -22.48 15.78 24.94
C PRO A 346 -21.37 15.81 25.99
N HIS A 347 -21.70 15.73 27.28
CA HIS A 347 -20.74 15.72 28.39
C HIS A 347 -20.59 14.33 29.05
N ALA A 348 -21.09 13.26 28.42
CA ALA A 348 -21.07 11.90 28.93
C ALA A 348 -20.46 10.93 27.90
N GLY A 349 -19.98 9.77 28.36
CA GLY A 349 -19.46 8.71 27.48
C GLY A 349 -18.07 8.98 26.87
N TRP A 350 -17.38 10.03 27.31
CA TRP A 350 -16.02 10.37 26.86
C TRP A 350 -14.99 9.43 27.47
N GLN A 351 -14.05 9.00 26.66
CA GLN A 351 -12.91 8.15 27.00
C GLN A 351 -11.65 8.74 26.36
N THR A 352 -10.48 8.47 26.91
CA THR A 352 -9.21 8.95 26.36
C THR A 352 -8.13 7.88 26.48
N HIS A 353 -7.42 7.64 25.39
CA HIS A 353 -6.13 6.97 25.42
C HIS A 353 -5.05 8.03 25.49
N THR A 354 -4.07 7.84 26.37
CA THR A 354 -2.95 8.79 26.58
C THR A 354 -1.60 8.23 26.10
N GLU A 355 -1.58 6.99 25.63
CA GLU A 355 -0.39 6.34 25.11
C GLU A 355 -0.73 5.31 24.02
N VAL A 356 0.29 4.93 23.24
CA VAL A 356 0.19 3.81 22.31
C VAL A 356 0.15 2.50 23.09
N SER A 357 -0.81 1.63 22.77
CA SER A 357 -0.99 0.36 23.50
C SER A 357 0.08 -0.65 23.11
N SER A 358 0.75 -1.24 24.09
CA SER A 358 1.68 -2.37 23.90
C SER A 358 0.97 -3.71 23.73
N ALA A 359 -0.36 -3.76 23.91
CA ALA A 359 -1.13 -4.99 23.76
C ALA A 359 -1.02 -5.53 22.32
N GLY A 360 -0.45 -6.74 22.20
CA GLY A 360 -0.23 -7.40 20.92
C GLY A 360 0.90 -6.79 20.07
N ARG A 361 1.81 -5.99 20.65
CA ARG A 361 2.94 -5.41 19.90
C ARG A 361 3.74 -6.48 19.16
N GLY A 362 4.01 -6.24 17.87
CA GLY A 362 4.61 -7.22 16.97
C GLY A 362 3.59 -8.15 16.29
N HIS A 363 2.29 -7.82 16.35
CA HIS A 363 1.25 -8.64 15.74
C HIS A 363 1.48 -8.83 14.23
N VAL A 364 1.47 -10.08 13.78
CA VAL A 364 1.68 -10.45 12.38
C VAL A 364 0.35 -10.55 11.65
N ARG A 365 0.23 -9.87 10.50
CA ARG A 365 -0.90 -9.97 9.56
C ARG A 365 -0.41 -9.86 8.11
N PRO A 366 -1.14 -10.42 7.13
CA PRO A 366 -0.78 -10.39 5.72
C PRO A 366 -1.16 -9.05 5.06
N VAL A 367 -0.48 -7.95 5.44
CA VAL A 367 -0.89 -6.58 5.04
C VAL A 367 0.21 -5.75 4.39
N TRP A 368 1.47 -6.04 4.70
CA TRP A 368 2.57 -5.09 4.47
C TRP A 368 3.00 -5.01 3.01
N ASP A 369 2.92 -6.11 2.26
CA ASP A 369 3.34 -6.14 0.86
C ASP A 369 2.42 -5.34 -0.07
N THR A 370 1.13 -5.20 0.25
CA THR A 370 0.24 -4.29 -0.49
C THR A 370 0.70 -2.84 -0.37
N VAL A 371 1.01 -2.41 0.86
CA VAL A 371 1.50 -1.04 1.13
C VAL A 371 2.86 -0.81 0.48
N LEU A 372 3.80 -1.74 0.67
CA LEU A 372 5.15 -1.64 0.13
C LEU A 372 5.16 -1.68 -1.41
N GLY A 373 4.39 -2.59 -2.00
CA GLY A 373 4.23 -2.73 -3.44
C GLY A 373 3.74 -1.46 -4.10
N HIS A 374 2.79 -0.77 -3.46
CA HIS A 374 2.33 0.53 -3.95
C HIS A 374 3.39 1.63 -3.77
N TYR A 375 3.78 1.95 -2.52
CA TYR A 375 4.58 3.14 -2.26
C TYR A 375 6.02 3.00 -2.74
N GLU A 376 6.67 1.90 -2.39
CA GLU A 376 8.03 1.66 -2.83
C GLU A 376 8.06 1.11 -4.26
N GLY A 377 7.28 0.07 -4.55
CA GLY A 377 7.27 -0.58 -5.86
C GLY A 377 6.81 0.36 -6.98
N ARG A 378 5.54 0.78 -6.98
CA ARG A 378 4.95 1.61 -8.04
C ARG A 378 5.40 3.07 -7.97
N ARG A 379 5.47 3.66 -6.77
CA ARG A 379 5.71 5.11 -6.61
C ARG A 379 7.16 5.48 -6.31
N GLY A 380 8.05 4.52 -6.04
CA GLY A 380 9.45 4.82 -5.78
C GLY A 380 9.71 5.61 -4.50
N LEU A 381 8.73 5.69 -3.60
CA LEU A 381 8.83 6.41 -2.34
C LEU A 381 9.55 5.55 -1.29
N SER A 382 10.18 6.20 -0.32
CA SER A 382 10.82 5.50 0.78
C SER A 382 9.76 5.07 1.80
N ALA A 383 9.76 3.78 2.15
CA ALA A 383 8.91 3.20 3.16
C ALA A 383 9.73 2.19 4.00
N PRO A 384 10.76 2.67 4.74
CA PRO A 384 11.75 1.79 5.36
C PRO A 384 11.16 0.89 6.45
N TRP A 385 10.26 1.41 7.30
CA TRP A 385 9.67 0.61 8.36
C TRP A 385 8.64 -0.37 7.82
N VAL A 386 7.84 0.06 6.85
CA VAL A 386 6.95 -0.85 6.12
C VAL A 386 7.74 -1.95 5.42
N ARG A 387 8.91 -1.63 4.81
CA ARG A 387 9.75 -2.66 4.20
C ARG A 387 10.26 -3.66 5.24
N GLN A 388 10.87 -3.17 6.32
CA GLN A 388 11.43 -4.05 7.34
C GLN A 388 10.34 -4.97 7.93
N MET A 389 9.14 -4.42 8.14
CA MET A 389 8.00 -5.21 8.61
C MET A 389 7.50 -6.20 7.55
N ALA A 390 7.43 -5.84 6.27
CA ALA A 390 7.10 -6.76 5.19
C ALA A 390 8.11 -7.92 5.11
N GLU A 391 9.40 -7.62 5.20
CA GLU A 391 10.48 -8.61 5.17
C GLU A 391 10.47 -9.53 6.39
N SER A 392 10.13 -9.02 7.58
CA SER A 392 10.04 -9.85 8.79
C SER A 392 8.85 -10.82 8.79
N VAL A 393 7.80 -10.55 8.02
CA VAL A 393 6.60 -11.40 7.94
C VAL A 393 6.58 -12.33 6.73
N ARG A 394 7.41 -12.07 5.71
CA ARG A 394 7.47 -12.86 4.48
C ARG A 394 8.04 -14.27 4.72
N PRO A 395 7.61 -15.27 3.92
CA PRO A 395 6.42 -15.24 3.07
C PRO A 395 5.14 -15.35 3.92
N GLU A 396 4.20 -14.43 3.70
CA GLU A 396 2.88 -14.48 4.35
C GLU A 396 1.91 -15.41 3.60
N GLY A 397 0.76 -15.67 4.23
CA GLY A 397 -0.32 -16.52 3.70
C GLY A 397 -1.67 -15.80 3.76
N GLY A 398 -2.76 -16.54 3.93
CA GLY A 398 -4.11 -15.97 4.03
C GLY A 398 -4.95 -16.66 5.10
N GLY A 399 -6.27 -16.69 4.91
CA GLY A 399 -7.16 -17.40 5.82
C GLY A 399 -6.70 -18.83 6.08
N GLY A 400 -6.48 -19.14 7.35
CA GLY A 400 -5.94 -20.43 7.81
C GLY A 400 -4.47 -20.38 8.28
N ASP A 401 -3.73 -19.32 7.96
CA ASP A 401 -2.32 -19.16 8.37
C ASP A 401 -2.18 -18.35 9.68
N TYR A 402 -3.22 -17.65 10.13
CA TYR A 402 -3.22 -16.72 11.26
C TYR A 402 -4.22 -17.09 12.37
N GLY A 403 -4.46 -18.39 12.54
CA GLY A 403 -5.40 -18.94 13.53
C GLY A 403 -6.76 -19.34 12.93
N SER A 404 -7.66 -19.78 13.80
CA SER A 404 -9.00 -20.29 13.43
C SER A 404 -10.15 -19.30 13.71
N THR A 405 -9.87 -18.18 14.38
CA THR A 405 -10.86 -17.15 14.70
C THR A 405 -10.91 -16.05 13.62
N SER A 406 -11.92 -15.17 13.66
CA SER A 406 -12.11 -14.10 12.66
C SER A 406 -10.84 -13.30 12.38
N GLY A 407 -10.00 -13.04 13.39
CA GLY A 407 -8.79 -12.23 13.26
C GLY A 407 -7.88 -12.69 12.12
N GLY A 408 -7.74 -14.01 11.94
CA GLY A 408 -6.90 -14.60 10.89
C GLY A 408 -7.51 -14.61 9.49
N TYR A 409 -8.71 -14.06 9.34
CA TYR A 409 -9.49 -14.01 8.11
C TYR A 409 -10.07 -12.63 7.85
N ASP A 410 -9.68 -11.60 8.61
CA ASP A 410 -10.13 -10.24 8.30
C ASP A 410 -9.55 -9.77 6.96
N GLN A 411 -8.39 -10.31 6.54
CA GLN A 411 -7.75 -10.06 5.26
C GLN A 411 -7.66 -11.33 4.41
N LEU A 412 -7.93 -11.22 3.10
CA LEU A 412 -7.75 -12.29 2.11
C LEU A 412 -6.31 -12.85 2.06
N GLY A 413 -5.32 -11.99 2.31
CA GLY A 413 -3.89 -12.32 2.35
C GLY A 413 -3.25 -12.66 1.00
N PHE A 414 -2.13 -13.39 1.05
CA PHE A 414 -1.24 -13.69 -0.09
C PHE A 414 -0.67 -12.43 -0.76
N THR A 415 -0.42 -11.40 0.04
CA THR A 415 0.16 -10.13 -0.38
C THR A 415 1.61 -10.25 -0.84
N THR A 416 2.41 -11.19 -0.33
CA THR A 416 3.74 -11.51 -0.88
C THR A 416 3.65 -12.08 -2.29
N LEU A 417 2.66 -12.94 -2.53
CA LEU A 417 2.43 -13.55 -3.83
C LEU A 417 1.90 -12.53 -4.86
N MET A 418 1.11 -11.56 -4.43
CA MET A 418 0.42 -10.65 -5.36
C MET A 418 1.04 -9.25 -5.46
N PHE A 419 1.61 -8.74 -4.37
CA PHE A 419 1.99 -7.32 -4.26
C PHE A 419 3.45 -7.07 -3.89
N ALA A 420 4.22 -8.09 -3.50
CA ALA A 420 5.63 -7.88 -3.18
C ALA A 420 6.34 -7.15 -4.34
N PRO A 421 7.01 -6.02 -4.09
CA PRO A 421 7.79 -5.35 -5.12
C PRO A 421 8.94 -6.24 -5.57
N ALA A 422 9.37 -6.06 -6.81
CA ALA A 422 10.61 -6.67 -7.24
C ALA A 422 11.78 -6.18 -6.40
N GLN A 423 12.65 -7.11 -6.01
CA GLN A 423 13.93 -6.76 -5.41
C GLN A 423 14.65 -5.82 -6.37
N ARG A 424 14.97 -4.62 -5.87
CA ARG A 424 15.74 -3.65 -6.64
C ARG A 424 17.16 -4.16 -6.74
N ALA A 425 17.76 -4.01 -7.93
CA ALA A 425 19.16 -4.35 -8.12
C ALA A 425 20.00 -3.61 -7.07
N ALA A 426 20.81 -4.37 -6.34
CA ALA A 426 21.89 -3.82 -5.55
C ALA A 426 22.95 -3.30 -6.51
N VAL A 427 23.38 -2.06 -6.32
CA VAL A 427 24.47 -1.46 -7.09
C VAL A 427 25.71 -1.29 -6.24
N ARG A 428 26.87 -1.21 -6.90
CA ARG A 428 28.12 -0.78 -6.27
C ARG A 428 28.64 0.47 -6.95
N LEU A 429 29.25 1.39 -6.20
CA LEU A 429 29.92 2.56 -6.76
C LEU A 429 31.43 2.30 -6.80
N GLN A 430 31.96 2.03 -7.97
CA GLN A 430 33.39 1.79 -8.21
C GLN A 430 34.12 3.10 -8.48
N SER A 431 35.26 3.34 -7.84
CA SER A 431 36.05 4.56 -8.07
C SER A 431 36.71 4.58 -9.46
N TYR A 432 36.83 5.77 -10.06
CA TYR A 432 37.55 5.99 -11.31
C TYR A 432 39.07 5.80 -11.16
N ASN A 433 39.68 6.50 -10.21
CA ASN A 433 41.13 6.50 -10.03
C ASN A 433 41.64 5.35 -9.13
N PHE A 434 40.75 4.62 -8.47
CA PHE A 434 41.05 3.36 -7.77
C PHE A 434 40.05 2.25 -8.18
N PRO A 435 40.18 1.66 -9.38
CA PRO A 435 39.19 0.72 -9.93
C PRO A 435 39.01 -0.57 -9.13
N ASP A 436 39.95 -0.93 -8.27
CA ASP A 436 39.84 -2.06 -7.34
C ASP A 436 38.98 -1.76 -6.12
N ARG A 437 38.54 -0.50 -5.94
CA ARG A 437 37.84 -0.03 -4.74
C ARG A 437 36.41 0.42 -4.99
N TYR A 438 35.61 0.28 -3.95
CA TYR A 438 34.17 0.55 -3.95
C TYR A 438 33.77 1.38 -2.75
N VAL A 439 32.79 2.26 -2.94
CA VAL A 439 32.09 2.92 -1.83
C VAL A 439 31.50 1.84 -0.93
N ARG A 440 31.75 1.94 0.37
CA ARG A 440 31.15 1.10 1.40
C ARG A 440 30.87 1.90 2.67
N HIS A 441 30.03 1.37 3.55
CA HIS A 441 29.96 1.82 4.95
C HIS A 441 30.74 0.87 5.82
N ALA A 442 31.59 1.30 6.77
CA ALA A 442 32.20 0.44 7.80
C ALA A 442 32.11 1.11 9.16
N SER A 443 31.56 0.43 10.17
CA SER A 443 31.26 1.05 11.48
C SER A 443 30.51 2.37 11.30
N TYR A 444 29.53 2.39 10.37
CA TYR A 444 28.73 3.56 9.98
C TYR A 444 29.48 4.72 9.31
N VAL A 445 30.76 4.54 8.95
CA VAL A 445 31.56 5.54 8.21
C VAL A 445 31.57 5.23 6.72
N GLY A 446 31.26 6.21 5.87
CA GLY A 446 31.39 6.10 4.43
C GLY A 446 32.86 6.15 4.00
N ARG A 447 33.31 5.15 3.26
CA ARG A 447 34.72 5.00 2.86
C ARG A 447 34.88 4.24 1.53
N LEU A 448 36.10 4.21 1.04
CA LEU A 448 36.50 3.57 -0.21
C LEU A 448 37.51 2.45 0.07
N ASP A 449 37.10 1.18 -0.12
CA ASP A 449 37.95 0.02 0.15
C ASP A 449 37.95 -0.99 -1.01
N ALA A 450 39.06 -1.73 -1.13
CA ALA A 450 39.16 -2.94 -1.94
C ALA A 450 38.68 -4.16 -1.15
N ASN A 451 38.36 -5.26 -1.84
CA ASN A 451 38.05 -6.57 -1.24
C ASN A 451 37.01 -6.51 -0.09
N VAL A 452 35.94 -5.74 -0.28
CA VAL A 452 34.92 -5.50 0.76
C VAL A 452 34.25 -6.80 1.19
N SER A 453 34.29 -7.07 2.49
CA SER A 453 33.62 -8.19 3.15
C SER A 453 33.00 -7.72 4.47
N PRO A 454 31.72 -8.05 4.75
CA PRO A 454 30.75 -8.66 3.83
C PRO A 454 30.49 -7.79 2.58
N ALA A 455 30.20 -8.40 1.44
CA ALA A 455 30.10 -7.69 0.15
C ALA A 455 28.96 -6.65 0.15
N GLU A 456 27.92 -6.92 0.94
CA GLU A 456 26.73 -6.11 1.13
C GLU A 456 27.05 -4.74 1.74
N ASP A 457 28.19 -4.59 2.43
CA ASP A 457 28.63 -3.29 2.95
C ASP A 457 28.95 -2.27 1.84
N ALA A 458 29.25 -2.76 0.63
CA ALA A 458 29.49 -1.97 -0.56
C ALA A 458 28.30 -1.96 -1.54
N GLN A 459 27.15 -2.49 -1.13
CA GLN A 459 25.96 -2.59 -1.96
C GLN A 459 24.87 -1.63 -1.48
N PHE A 460 24.28 -0.92 -2.44
CA PHE A 460 23.24 0.06 -2.18
C PHE A 460 22.05 -0.11 -3.11
N HIS A 461 20.87 0.23 -2.63
CA HIS A 461 19.72 0.51 -3.49
C HIS A 461 19.68 2.01 -3.81
N ILE A 462 19.69 2.35 -5.10
CA ILE A 462 19.42 3.73 -5.52
C ILE A 462 17.93 4.02 -5.35
N ARG A 463 17.63 5.03 -4.54
CA ARG A 463 16.28 5.54 -4.25
C ARG A 463 16.06 6.84 -5.00
N ARG A 464 14.79 7.20 -5.24
CA ARG A 464 14.45 8.59 -5.54
C ARG A 464 15.00 9.47 -4.41
N GLY A 465 15.58 10.61 -4.77
CA GLY A 465 16.18 11.53 -3.82
C GLY A 465 15.17 11.91 -2.75
N LEU A 466 15.55 11.72 -1.49
CA LEU A 466 14.65 11.92 -0.35
C LEU A 466 14.14 13.37 -0.29
N ALA A 467 14.94 14.36 -0.70
CA ALA A 467 14.54 15.77 -0.79
C ALA A 467 14.05 16.20 -2.18
N SER A 468 14.33 15.42 -3.24
CA SER A 468 14.01 15.81 -4.62
C SER A 468 13.82 14.59 -5.53
N PRO A 469 12.64 14.44 -6.19
CA PRO A 469 12.34 13.29 -7.05
C PRO A 469 13.28 13.10 -8.25
N GLY A 470 13.94 14.17 -8.73
CA GLY A 470 14.90 14.12 -9.83
C GLY A 470 16.35 13.83 -9.40
N SER A 471 16.56 13.52 -8.13
CA SER A 471 17.86 13.19 -7.54
C SER A 471 17.88 11.75 -7.03
N VAL A 472 18.99 11.33 -6.43
CA VAL A 472 19.18 9.99 -5.89
C VAL A 472 19.55 10.01 -4.41
N SER A 473 19.20 8.94 -3.70
CA SER A 473 19.69 8.64 -2.35
C SER A 473 20.15 7.18 -2.31
N PHE A 474 21.20 6.87 -1.54
CA PHE A 474 21.77 5.53 -1.48
C PHE A 474 21.38 4.85 -0.17
N GLU A 475 20.46 3.89 -0.23
CA GLU A 475 20.05 3.05 0.90
C GLU A 475 20.96 1.82 0.98
N SER A 476 21.42 1.44 2.17
CA SER A 476 22.20 0.21 2.39
C SER A 476 21.37 -1.04 2.10
N VAL A 477 22.00 -2.05 1.49
CA VAL A 477 21.38 -3.37 1.26
C VAL A 477 21.30 -4.19 2.54
N ASN A 478 22.38 -4.24 3.34
CA ASN A 478 22.42 -5.04 4.57
C ASN A 478 21.86 -4.33 5.81
N LEU A 479 21.63 -3.02 5.74
CA LEU A 479 20.96 -2.25 6.78
C LEU A 479 19.78 -1.46 6.16
N PRO A 480 18.64 -2.13 5.85
CA PRO A 480 17.47 -1.46 5.29
C PRO A 480 17.03 -0.26 6.12
N GLY A 481 16.61 0.83 5.45
CA GLY A 481 16.29 2.09 6.10
C GLY A 481 17.49 2.94 6.53
N TYR A 482 18.73 2.49 6.34
CA TYR A 482 19.92 3.32 6.52
C TYR A 482 20.40 3.89 5.19
N PHE A 483 20.82 5.15 5.19
CA PHE A 483 21.21 5.88 4.00
C PHE A 483 22.60 6.51 4.13
N LEU A 484 23.32 6.60 3.02
CA LEU A 484 24.50 7.47 2.94
C LEU A 484 24.05 8.92 3.00
N ARG A 485 24.52 9.65 4.01
CA ARG A 485 24.31 11.09 4.16
C ARG A 485 25.60 11.77 4.58
N HIS A 486 25.74 13.06 4.31
CA HIS A 486 26.83 13.83 4.89
C HIS A 486 26.49 14.34 6.30
N TRP A 487 27.50 14.48 7.14
CA TRP A 487 27.48 15.17 8.43
C TRP A 487 28.84 15.85 8.61
N ASP A 488 28.85 17.17 8.79
CA ASP A 488 30.10 17.94 8.79
C ASP A 488 30.97 17.61 7.55
N TYR A 489 30.30 17.53 6.40
CA TYR A 489 30.83 17.13 5.10
C TYR A 489 31.38 15.71 4.98
N ALA A 490 31.55 14.94 6.06
CA ALA A 490 31.94 13.54 6.02
C ALA A 490 30.72 12.65 5.74
N ILE A 491 30.87 11.60 4.93
CA ILE A 491 29.78 10.67 4.66
C ILE A 491 29.68 9.63 5.77
N ARG A 492 28.47 9.41 6.24
CA ARG A 492 28.10 8.39 7.23
C ARG A 492 26.92 7.58 6.72
N LEU A 493 26.79 6.37 7.24
CA LEU A 493 25.60 5.56 7.07
C LEU A 493 24.72 5.73 8.31
N GLU A 494 23.50 6.22 8.15
CA GLU A 494 22.62 6.50 9.28
C GLU A 494 21.16 6.15 8.98
N GLN A 495 20.41 5.81 10.02
CA GLN A 495 19.01 5.43 9.91
C GLN A 495 18.15 6.63 9.52
N TYR A 496 17.25 6.44 8.56
CA TYR A 496 16.33 7.47 8.11
C TYR A 496 15.39 7.93 9.24
N ASP A 497 15.45 9.22 9.56
CA ASP A 497 14.62 9.86 10.59
C ASP A 497 13.53 10.78 10.01
N ASN A 498 13.45 10.88 8.67
CA ASN A 498 12.53 11.74 7.94
C ASN A 498 12.62 13.24 8.29
N THR A 499 13.69 13.72 8.91
CA THR A 499 13.87 15.16 9.08
C THR A 499 14.21 15.84 7.75
N ALA A 500 13.85 17.12 7.59
CA ALA A 500 14.21 17.89 6.39
C ALA A 500 15.73 17.93 6.16
N THR A 501 16.49 18.04 7.26
CA THR A 501 17.96 17.99 7.26
C THR A 501 18.48 16.68 6.72
N PHE A 502 18.03 15.53 7.28
CA PHE A 502 18.45 14.22 6.79
C PHE A 502 18.12 14.04 5.31
N ARG A 503 16.91 14.42 4.87
CA ARG A 503 16.53 14.34 3.46
C ARG A 503 17.48 15.16 2.58
N GLY A 504 17.85 16.37 3.01
CA GLY A 504 18.83 17.21 2.31
C GLY A 504 20.23 16.57 2.25
N ASP A 505 20.71 16.05 3.38
CA ASP A 505 22.05 15.48 3.52
C ASP A 505 22.25 14.18 2.75
N ALA A 506 21.18 13.41 2.59
CA ALA A 506 21.17 12.11 1.92
C ALA A 506 20.77 12.18 0.43
N THR A 507 20.53 13.38 -0.12
CA THR A 507 20.09 13.55 -1.52
C THR A 507 21.21 14.10 -2.39
N PHE A 508 21.43 13.44 -3.53
CA PHE A 508 22.45 13.83 -4.49
C PHE A 508 21.90 13.93 -5.91
N ALA A 509 22.19 15.01 -6.62
CA ALA A 509 21.92 15.11 -8.04
C ALA A 509 23.00 14.32 -8.81
N GLN A 510 22.60 13.22 -9.45
CA GLN A 510 23.47 12.45 -10.32
C GLN A 510 23.76 13.23 -11.61
N GLN A 511 25.02 13.38 -11.95
CA GLN A 511 25.50 14.05 -13.16
C GLN A 511 26.52 13.17 -13.87
N THR A 512 26.67 13.34 -15.18
CA THR A 512 27.79 12.75 -15.92
C THR A 512 29.10 13.31 -15.36
N SER A 513 30.08 12.43 -15.14
CA SER A 513 31.43 12.82 -14.75
C SER A 513 32.11 13.61 -15.87
N THR A 514 32.97 14.56 -15.52
CA THR A 514 33.87 15.24 -16.47
C THR A 514 35.06 14.37 -16.87
N VAL A 515 35.31 13.29 -16.13
CA VAL A 515 36.39 12.32 -16.38
C VAL A 515 35.82 10.91 -16.54
N GLY A 516 36.33 10.17 -17.54
CA GLY A 516 35.94 8.78 -17.81
C GLY A 516 34.52 8.62 -18.39
N SER A 517 34.42 8.10 -19.61
CA SER A 517 33.12 7.72 -20.18
C SER A 517 32.45 6.63 -19.33
N GLY A 518 31.15 6.79 -19.06
CA GLY A 518 30.37 5.87 -18.23
C GLY A 518 30.54 6.05 -16.72
N TYR A 519 31.19 7.12 -16.26
CA TYR A 519 31.26 7.49 -14.84
C TYR A 519 30.27 8.62 -14.51
N ALA A 520 29.75 8.59 -13.29
CA ALA A 520 28.86 9.59 -12.71
C ALA A 520 29.56 10.32 -11.56
N ARG A 521 29.10 11.55 -11.27
CA ARG A 521 29.41 12.31 -10.07
C ARG A 521 28.12 12.70 -9.37
N PHE A 522 28.16 12.85 -8.06
CA PHE A 522 26.96 13.06 -7.25
C PHE A 522 27.06 14.38 -6.48
N ARG A 523 26.34 15.39 -6.95
CA ARG A 523 26.33 16.73 -6.33
C ARG A 523 25.39 16.76 -5.13
N SER A 524 25.80 17.29 -4.00
CA SER A 524 24.92 17.39 -2.82
C SER A 524 23.69 18.29 -3.13
N HIS A 525 22.54 17.92 -2.57
CA HIS A 525 21.30 18.69 -2.73
C HIS A 525 21.34 20.01 -1.95
N ASN A 526 21.73 19.97 -0.68
CA ASN A 526 21.76 21.14 0.20
C ASN A 526 23.10 21.89 0.21
N PHE A 527 24.16 21.32 -0.37
CA PHE A 527 25.44 22.01 -0.64
C PHE A 527 25.80 21.87 -2.13
N PRO A 528 25.15 22.66 -3.03
CA PRO A 528 25.24 22.45 -4.47
C PRO A 528 26.61 22.80 -5.08
N ASP A 529 27.51 23.41 -4.33
CA ASP A 529 28.92 23.62 -4.68
C ASP A 529 29.80 22.40 -4.39
N ARG A 530 29.25 21.35 -3.76
CA ARG A 530 29.98 20.17 -3.29
C ARG A 530 29.52 18.86 -3.91
N TYR A 531 30.44 17.93 -4.03
CA TYR A 531 30.25 16.63 -4.66
C TYR A 531 30.76 15.51 -3.76
N LEU A 532 30.04 14.39 -3.76
CA LEU A 532 30.51 13.14 -3.17
C LEU A 532 31.85 12.75 -3.83
N ARG A 533 32.88 12.57 -3.01
CA ARG A 533 34.19 12.11 -3.44
C ARG A 533 34.87 11.33 -2.32
N HIS A 534 35.95 10.64 -2.65
CA HIS A 534 36.85 10.10 -1.63
C HIS A 534 38.04 11.04 -1.36
N GLN A 535 38.59 10.98 -0.15
CA GLN A 535 39.85 11.59 0.23
C GLN A 535 40.49 10.74 1.33
N ASN A 536 41.73 10.29 1.14
CA ASN A 536 42.40 9.39 2.09
C ASN A 536 41.54 8.16 2.43
N ASN A 537 40.86 7.60 1.42
CA ASN A 537 39.88 6.51 1.52
C ASN A 537 38.60 6.81 2.33
N LEU A 538 38.38 8.03 2.83
CA LEU A 538 37.11 8.42 3.46
C LEU A 538 36.21 9.14 2.46
N LEU A 539 34.90 8.90 2.53
CA LEU A 539 33.95 9.61 1.69
C LEU A 539 33.51 10.93 2.32
N ARG A 540 33.40 11.95 1.47
CA ARG A 540 33.12 13.34 1.86
C ARG A 540 32.32 14.04 0.76
N ILE A 541 31.75 15.20 1.08
CA ILE A 541 31.30 16.17 0.07
C ILE A 541 32.20 17.41 0.06
N ASP A 542 32.86 17.68 -1.07
CA ASP A 542 33.76 18.84 -1.21
C ASP A 542 33.61 19.52 -2.58
N PRO A 543 34.08 20.78 -2.72
CA PRO A 543 34.27 21.40 -4.03
C PRO A 543 35.25 20.60 -4.89
N LEU A 544 35.10 20.67 -6.21
CA LEU A 544 35.97 20.00 -7.18
C LEU A 544 36.87 21.04 -7.87
N ASP A 545 37.93 21.47 -7.16
CA ASP A 545 38.83 22.56 -7.54
C ASP A 545 40.13 22.11 -8.24
N SER A 546 40.29 20.81 -8.45
CA SER A 546 41.48 20.21 -9.06
C SER A 546 41.14 18.98 -9.90
N ASP A 547 42.05 18.58 -10.79
CA ASP A 547 41.91 17.34 -11.57
C ASP A 547 41.81 16.12 -10.66
N LEU A 548 42.57 16.08 -9.57
CA LEU A 548 42.49 15.02 -8.58
C LEU A 548 41.12 14.96 -7.92
N ALA A 549 40.56 16.11 -7.49
CA ALA A 549 39.22 16.14 -6.93
C ALA A 549 38.16 15.65 -7.92
N ASN A 550 38.28 16.00 -9.20
CA ASN A 550 37.38 15.51 -10.25
C ASN A 550 37.48 13.98 -10.43
N GLN A 551 38.68 13.41 -10.35
CA GLN A 551 38.90 11.96 -10.39
C GLN A 551 38.37 11.26 -9.14
N ASP A 552 38.53 11.86 -7.97
CA ASP A 552 38.03 11.33 -6.69
C ASP A 552 36.50 11.29 -6.59
N ALA A 553 35.82 12.15 -7.37
CA ALA A 553 34.37 12.28 -7.40
C ALA A 553 33.68 11.45 -8.51
N ALA A 554 34.46 10.72 -9.31
CA ALA A 554 33.97 9.95 -10.44
C ALA A 554 33.76 8.48 -10.07
N PHE A 555 32.52 8.00 -10.18
CA PHE A 555 32.12 6.64 -9.83
C PHE A 555 31.38 5.96 -10.97
N ARG A 556 31.72 4.69 -11.23
CA ARG A 556 30.93 3.82 -12.09
C ARG A 556 29.89 3.09 -11.24
N ILE A 557 28.63 3.13 -11.67
CA ILE A 557 27.54 2.37 -11.06
C ILE A 557 27.55 0.98 -11.71
N LEU A 558 27.77 -0.06 -10.91
CA LEU A 558 27.80 -1.46 -11.32
C LEU A 558 26.57 -2.22 -10.85
#